data_AF-A0AAD6NHJ4-F1
#
_entry.id   AF-A0AAD6NHJ4-F1
#
_cell.length_a   1.000
_cell.length_b   1.000
_cell.length_c   1.000
_cell.angle_alpha   90.00
_cell.angle_beta   90.00
_cell.angle_gamma   90.00
#
_symmetry.space_group_name_H-M   'P 1'
#
loop_
_entity.id
_entity.type
_entity.pdbx_description
1 polymer ?
#
loop_
_entity_poly.entity_id
_entity_poly.type
_entity_poly.pdbx_seq_one_letter_code
_entity_poly.pdbx_strand_id
1 'polypeptide(L)'
;MGSKYYDIDAILTDAQKIPCTFEVDVAGLGYLDGNDNNDMKAGTKLELPLWLAEVLAVSERLGTETFIHTNLPHALSAPVMNALKANPLSVNLRELAMHFYALGERMVNLVEDAEEELVDTLSDTFRQRVIEIADHAVNPRGALGEGSDFLNGLEESERQVFRAAHDSSKAMKGWRAEKK
;
A
#
# COMPACT_ATOMS: atom_id res chain seq x y z
N MET A 1 17.08 -2.49 7.70
CA MET A 1 15.92 -1.58 7.48
C MET A 1 16.03 -0.44 8.48
N GLY A 2 16.26 0.79 8.00
CA GLY A 2 16.29 1.97 8.86
C GLY A 2 14.94 2.16 9.53
N SER A 3 14.92 2.53 10.80
CA SER A 3 13.70 2.73 11.57
C SER A 3 12.85 3.84 10.91
N LYS A 4 11.78 3.45 10.20
CA LYS A 4 10.73 4.34 9.65
C LYS A 4 9.83 4.91 10.77
N TYR A 5 10.24 4.85 12.04
CA TYR A 5 9.43 5.21 13.18
C TYR A 5 8.93 6.67 13.16
N TYR A 6 9.73 7.59 12.60
CA TYR A 6 9.37 9.01 12.46
C TYR A 6 8.84 9.37 11.08
N ASP A 7 8.66 8.39 10.19
CA ASP A 7 8.11 8.61 8.87
C ASP A 7 6.58 8.66 8.95
N ILE A 8 6.00 9.79 8.56
CA ILE A 8 4.55 10.00 8.60
C ILE A 8 3.84 9.05 7.63
N ASP A 9 4.42 8.80 6.46
CA ASP A 9 3.80 7.92 5.46
C ASP A 9 3.77 6.47 5.96
N ALA A 10 4.80 6.07 6.71
CA ALA A 10 4.83 4.76 7.36
C ALA A 10 3.76 4.64 8.45
N ILE A 11 3.61 5.65 9.31
CA ILE A 11 2.56 5.69 10.35
C ILE A 11 1.16 5.63 9.72
N LEU A 12 0.94 6.36 8.61
CA LEU A 12 -0.33 6.35 7.89
C LEU A 12 -0.62 5.01 7.23
N THR A 13 0.40 4.35 6.69
CA THR A 13 0.30 2.98 6.14
C THR A 13 -0.08 1.99 7.25
N ASP A 14 0.61 2.06 8.39
CA ASP A 14 0.37 1.18 9.53
C ASP A 14 -1.03 1.33 10.14
N ALA A 15 -1.63 2.52 10.03
CA ALA A 15 -2.99 2.79 10.49
C ALA A 15 -4.07 2.22 9.55
N GLN A 16 -3.71 1.76 8.34
CA GLN A 16 -4.67 1.19 7.40
C GLN A 16 -5.26 -0.10 7.95
N LYS A 17 -6.57 -0.26 7.79
CA LYS A 17 -7.30 -1.45 8.22
C LYS A 17 -7.16 -2.58 7.19
N ILE A 18 -6.95 -3.79 7.68
CA ILE A 18 -6.90 -5.01 6.86
C ILE A 18 -7.87 -6.08 7.40
N PRO A 19 -8.43 -6.93 6.52
CA PRO A 19 -9.36 -7.97 6.92
C PRO A 19 -8.64 -9.13 7.63
N CYS A 20 -9.06 -9.40 8.87
CA CYS A 20 -8.49 -10.46 9.70
C CYS A 20 -9.58 -11.42 10.21
N THR A 21 -9.22 -12.68 10.37
CA THR A 21 -10.05 -13.69 11.04
C THR A 21 -9.35 -14.13 12.32
N PHE A 22 -10.03 -14.10 13.46
CA PHE A 22 -9.49 -14.69 14.68
C PHE A 22 -9.53 -16.21 14.59
N GLU A 23 -8.43 -16.89 14.90
CA GLU A 23 -8.37 -18.36 14.90
C GLU A 23 -8.67 -18.95 16.28
N VAL A 24 -8.59 -18.12 17.33
CA VAL A 24 -8.76 -18.55 18.72
C VAL A 24 -9.77 -17.69 19.48
N ASP A 25 -10.40 -18.30 20.48
CA ASP A 25 -11.19 -17.56 21.47
C ASP A 25 -10.26 -16.72 22.37
N VAL A 26 -10.50 -15.40 22.46
CA VAL A 26 -9.71 -14.48 23.29
C VAL A 26 -10.59 -13.74 24.29
N ALA A 27 -10.31 -13.94 25.58
CA ALA A 27 -11.10 -13.35 26.64
C ALA A 27 -10.99 -11.82 26.68
N GLY A 28 -12.13 -11.14 26.85
CA GLY A 28 -12.19 -9.69 27.03
C GLY A 28 -11.84 -8.82 25.81
N LEU A 29 -11.66 -9.40 24.62
CA LEU A 29 -11.40 -8.67 23.38
C LEU A 29 -12.63 -8.40 22.50
N GLY A 30 -13.85 -8.69 22.97
CA GLY A 30 -15.07 -8.48 22.19
C GLY A 30 -15.32 -7.02 21.76
N TYR A 31 -14.72 -6.05 22.47
CA TYR A 31 -14.83 -4.63 22.12
C TYR A 31 -14.23 -4.31 20.73
N LEU A 32 -13.32 -5.16 20.21
CA LEU A 32 -12.77 -5.00 18.87
C LEU A 32 -13.81 -5.22 17.76
N ASP A 33 -14.84 -6.05 18.06
CA ASP A 33 -15.99 -6.30 17.18
C ASP A 33 -17.23 -5.48 17.61
N GLY A 34 -17.04 -4.44 18.44
CA GLY A 34 -18.11 -3.59 18.94
C GLY A 34 -19.01 -4.24 19.99
N ASN A 35 -18.56 -5.33 20.63
CA ASN A 35 -19.30 -6.05 21.65
C ASN A 35 -18.67 -5.85 23.04
N ASP A 36 -19.25 -4.96 23.84
CA ASP A 36 -18.62 -4.41 25.05
C ASP A 36 -18.45 -5.40 26.24
N ASN A 37 -19.04 -6.60 26.18
CA ASN A 37 -19.10 -7.52 27.33
C ASN A 37 -18.85 -8.99 27.01
N ASN A 38 -18.19 -9.30 25.89
CA ASN A 38 -17.97 -10.69 25.47
C ASN A 38 -16.53 -10.98 25.09
N ASP A 39 -16.19 -12.26 25.10
CA ASP A 39 -14.95 -12.78 24.57
C ASP A 39 -14.97 -12.73 23.03
N MET A 40 -13.82 -12.49 22.41
CA MET A 40 -13.64 -12.68 20.98
C MET A 40 -13.73 -14.17 20.67
N LYS A 41 -14.51 -14.55 19.64
CA LYS A 41 -14.67 -15.94 19.24
C LYS A 41 -13.79 -16.30 18.04
N ALA A 42 -13.29 -17.52 18.02
CA ALA A 42 -12.67 -18.10 16.84
C ALA A 42 -13.64 -18.04 15.64
N GLY A 43 -13.10 -17.74 14.47
CA GLY A 43 -13.84 -17.50 13.23
C GLY A 43 -14.42 -16.08 13.09
N THR A 44 -14.30 -15.20 14.11
CA THR A 44 -14.79 -13.82 13.99
C THR A 44 -13.96 -13.05 12.97
N LYS A 45 -14.64 -12.39 12.04
CA LYS A 45 -14.02 -11.57 10.98
C LYS A 45 -14.19 -10.11 11.30
N LEU A 46 -13.07 -9.38 11.37
CA LEU A 46 -13.10 -7.94 11.58
C LEU A 46 -11.92 -7.27 10.89
N GLU A 47 -11.97 -5.94 10.85
CA GLU A 47 -10.92 -5.13 10.28
C GLU A 47 -10.02 -4.56 11.37
N LEU A 48 -8.74 -4.94 11.35
CA LEU A 48 -7.73 -4.47 12.29
C LEU A 48 -6.74 -3.53 11.62
N PRO A 49 -6.25 -2.49 12.31
CA PRO A 49 -5.08 -1.74 11.85
C PRO A 49 -3.89 -2.66 11.61
N LEU A 50 -3.15 -2.42 10.53
CA LEU A 50 -2.02 -3.23 10.10
C LEU A 50 -0.97 -3.43 11.21
N TRP A 51 -0.62 -2.36 11.94
CA TRP A 51 0.35 -2.45 13.05
C TRP A 51 -0.07 -3.46 14.14
N LEU A 52 -1.37 -3.64 14.37
CA LEU A 52 -1.88 -4.58 15.36
C LEU A 52 -1.97 -5.98 14.77
N ALA A 53 -2.47 -6.08 13.53
CA ALA A 53 -2.62 -7.34 12.83
C ALA A 53 -1.27 -8.07 12.68
N GLU A 54 -0.20 -7.35 12.36
CA GLU A 54 1.15 -7.93 12.26
C GLU A 54 1.63 -8.55 13.57
N VAL A 55 1.45 -7.84 14.69
CA VAL A 55 1.85 -8.34 16.00
C VAL A 55 1.07 -9.61 16.34
N LEU A 56 -0.23 -9.64 16.04
CA LEU A 56 -1.09 -10.80 16.32
C LEU A 56 -0.84 -11.98 15.37
N ALA A 57 -0.49 -11.72 14.12
CA ALA A 57 -0.20 -12.73 13.11
C ALA A 57 1.13 -13.46 13.40
N VAL A 58 2.15 -12.74 13.90
CA VAL A 58 3.46 -13.33 14.26
C VAL A 58 3.45 -13.95 15.66
N SER A 59 2.56 -13.51 16.54
CA SER A 59 2.50 -14.03 17.91
C SER A 59 1.91 -15.44 17.94
N GLU A 60 2.76 -16.43 18.24
CA GLU A 60 2.32 -17.79 18.51
C GLU A 60 1.85 -17.94 19.96
N ARG A 61 0.69 -18.59 20.14
CA ARG A 61 0.25 -19.05 21.46
C ARG A 61 0.92 -20.39 21.77
N LEU A 62 1.84 -20.41 22.75
CA LEU A 62 2.48 -21.62 23.32
C LEU A 62 2.69 -22.78 22.31
N GLY A 63 3.20 -22.44 21.12
CA GLY A 63 3.77 -23.39 20.16
C GLY A 63 2.82 -24.09 19.18
N THR A 64 1.56 -23.67 18.98
CA THR A 64 0.71 -24.34 17.97
C THR A 64 -0.21 -23.46 17.11
N GLU A 65 -0.66 -22.28 17.54
CA GLU A 65 -1.65 -21.49 16.79
C GLU A 65 -1.36 -19.98 16.86
N THR A 66 -1.48 -19.29 15.71
CA THR A 66 -1.46 -17.81 15.63
C THR A 66 -2.81 -17.25 16.12
N PHE A 67 -2.84 -16.00 16.59
CA PHE A 67 -4.09 -15.41 17.07
C PHE A 67 -5.08 -15.11 15.93
N ILE A 68 -4.54 -14.70 14.79
CA ILE A 68 -5.32 -14.29 13.63
C ILE A 68 -4.74 -14.85 12.33
N HIS A 69 -5.59 -15.03 11.35
CA HIS A 69 -5.26 -15.18 9.94
C HIS A 69 -5.50 -13.86 9.20
N THR A 70 -4.48 -13.37 8.50
CA THR A 70 -4.54 -12.13 7.70
C THR A 70 -4.95 -12.43 6.27
N ASN A 71 -6.02 -11.79 5.80
CA ASN A 71 -6.48 -11.91 4.41
C ASN A 71 -5.99 -10.72 3.59
N LEU A 72 -5.89 -10.91 2.27
CA LEU A 72 -5.55 -9.81 1.37
C LEU A 72 -6.66 -8.72 1.40
N PRO A 73 -6.29 -7.43 1.54
CA PRO A 73 -7.24 -6.34 1.42
C PRO A 73 -7.75 -6.22 -0.02
N HIS A 74 -8.91 -5.57 -0.21
CA HIS A 74 -9.50 -5.34 -1.53
C HIS A 74 -8.51 -4.73 -2.54
N ALA A 75 -7.66 -3.82 -2.08
CA ALA A 75 -6.60 -3.20 -2.88
C ALA A 75 -5.65 -4.22 -3.52
N LEU A 76 -5.38 -5.36 -2.87
CA LEU A 76 -4.49 -6.42 -3.36
C LEU A 76 -5.26 -7.68 -3.79
N SER A 77 -6.55 -7.54 -4.08
CA SER A 77 -7.39 -8.65 -4.52
C SER A 77 -6.99 -9.16 -5.91
N ALA A 78 -7.25 -10.43 -6.20
CA ALA A 78 -6.93 -11.04 -7.48
C ALA A 78 -7.45 -10.25 -8.71
N PRO A 79 -8.66 -9.65 -8.72
CA PRO A 79 -9.10 -8.78 -9.83
C PRO A 79 -8.19 -7.57 -10.05
N VAL A 80 -7.73 -6.92 -8.97
CA VAL A 80 -6.82 -5.78 -9.06
C VAL A 80 -5.45 -6.26 -9.56
N MET A 81 -4.91 -7.34 -9.02
CA MET A 81 -3.63 -7.90 -9.45
C MET A 81 -3.66 -8.28 -10.94
N ASN A 82 -4.77 -8.86 -11.42
CA ASN A 82 -4.95 -9.17 -12.84
C ASN A 82 -5.04 -7.92 -13.71
N ALA A 83 -5.70 -6.85 -13.24
CA ALA A 83 -5.75 -5.58 -13.96
C ALA A 83 -4.35 -4.94 -14.07
N LEU A 84 -3.55 -5.00 -12.99
CA LEU A 84 -2.18 -4.50 -12.98
C LEU A 84 -1.26 -5.29 -13.93
N LYS A 85 -1.39 -6.62 -13.96
CA LYS A 85 -0.67 -7.46 -14.92
C LYS A 85 -1.05 -7.19 -16.37
N ALA A 86 -2.32 -6.86 -16.63
CA ALA A 86 -2.80 -6.56 -17.97
C ALA A 86 -2.35 -5.18 -18.48
N ASN A 87 -2.56 -4.13 -17.66
CA ASN A 87 -2.09 -2.79 -17.96
C ASN A 87 -1.99 -1.93 -16.68
N PRO A 88 -0.77 -1.75 -16.13
CA PRO A 88 -0.59 -1.01 -14.88
C PRO A 88 -0.89 0.49 -15.00
N LEU A 89 -0.83 1.07 -16.22
CA LEU A 89 -1.09 2.50 -16.43
C LEU A 89 -2.58 2.86 -16.32
N SER A 90 -3.47 1.90 -16.59
CA SER A 90 -4.93 2.12 -16.55
C SER A 90 -5.54 2.06 -15.14
N VAL A 91 -4.78 1.63 -14.13
CA VAL A 91 -5.29 1.44 -12.78
C VAL A 91 -5.04 2.70 -11.95
N ASN A 92 -6.09 3.18 -11.28
CA ASN A 92 -6.00 4.25 -10.30
C ASN A 92 -5.59 3.67 -8.95
N LEU A 93 -4.29 3.70 -8.65
CA LEU A 93 -3.75 3.14 -7.41
C LEU A 93 -4.23 3.92 -6.18
N ARG A 94 -4.37 5.24 -6.31
CA ARG A 94 -4.80 6.11 -5.21
C ARG A 94 -6.20 5.79 -4.69
N GLU A 95 -7.11 5.40 -5.57
CA GLU A 95 -8.47 4.96 -5.20
C GLU A 95 -8.47 3.63 -4.45
N LEU A 96 -7.50 2.76 -4.72
CA LEU A 96 -7.36 1.46 -4.06
C LEU A 96 -6.74 1.62 -2.66
N ALA A 97 -5.64 2.37 -2.57
CA ALA A 97 -4.99 2.76 -1.33
C ALA A 97 -4.08 3.97 -1.55
N MET A 98 -4.06 4.91 -0.60
CA MET A 98 -3.19 6.10 -0.70
C MET A 98 -1.70 5.74 -0.66
N HIS A 99 -1.35 4.69 0.09
CA HIS A 99 0.00 4.13 0.23
C HIS A 99 0.00 2.67 -0.25
N PHE A 100 -0.42 2.44 -1.49
CA PHE A 100 -0.58 1.12 -2.11
C PHE A 100 0.69 0.25 -2.10
N TYR A 101 1.85 0.77 -2.53
CA TYR A 101 3.11 -0.01 -2.53
C TYR A 101 3.61 -0.27 -1.11
N ALA A 102 3.46 0.68 -0.19
CA ALA A 102 3.83 0.47 1.20
C ALA A 102 2.93 -0.59 1.86
N LEU A 103 1.61 -0.55 1.60
CA LEU A 103 0.69 -1.60 2.01
C LEU A 103 1.11 -2.96 1.42
N GLY A 104 1.45 -3.01 0.13
CA GLY A 104 1.96 -4.20 -0.53
C GLY A 104 3.21 -4.77 0.14
N GLU A 105 4.22 -3.92 0.41
CA GLU A 105 5.45 -4.29 1.12
C GLU A 105 5.15 -4.96 2.48
N ARG A 106 4.17 -4.44 3.22
CA ARG A 106 3.79 -4.98 4.53
C ARG A 106 3.01 -6.28 4.40
N MET A 107 2.06 -6.35 3.45
CA MET A 107 1.24 -7.54 3.20
C MET A 107 2.03 -8.73 2.66
N VAL A 108 3.09 -8.50 1.89
CA VAL A 108 4.00 -9.57 1.44
C VAL A 108 4.59 -10.34 2.63
N ASN A 109 4.93 -9.64 3.72
CA ASN A 109 5.46 -10.28 4.93
C ASN A 109 4.40 -11.02 5.76
N LEU A 110 3.11 -10.87 5.42
CA LEU A 110 1.98 -11.44 6.16
C LEU A 110 1.27 -12.58 5.43
N VAL A 111 1.54 -12.77 4.13
CA VAL A 111 0.83 -13.74 3.28
C VAL A 111 1.85 -14.65 2.59
N GLU A 112 1.99 -15.88 3.10
CA GLU A 112 2.96 -16.86 2.57
C GLU A 112 2.57 -17.34 1.16
N ASP A 113 1.28 -17.61 0.92
CA ASP A 113 0.82 -18.25 -0.33
C ASP A 113 0.91 -17.36 -1.58
N ALA A 114 1.03 -16.04 -1.40
CA ALA A 114 0.95 -15.08 -2.50
C ALA A 114 2.16 -14.12 -2.56
N GLU A 115 3.19 -14.38 -1.76
CA GLU A 115 4.39 -13.52 -1.65
C GLU A 115 5.04 -13.25 -3.01
N GLU A 116 5.42 -14.31 -3.74
CA GLU A 116 6.16 -14.18 -5.02
C GLU A 116 5.35 -13.42 -6.08
N GLU A 117 4.06 -13.78 -6.23
CA GLU A 117 3.16 -13.13 -7.19
C GLU A 117 2.94 -11.65 -6.87
N LEU A 118 2.80 -11.30 -5.59
CA LEU A 118 2.68 -9.91 -5.16
C LEU A 118 3.95 -9.13 -5.47
N VAL A 119 5.11 -9.65 -5.08
CA VAL A 119 6.41 -8.99 -5.28
C VAL A 119 6.64 -8.69 -6.76
N ASP A 120 6.44 -9.69 -7.63
CA ASP A 120 6.64 -9.54 -9.08
C ASP A 120 5.68 -8.50 -9.66
N THR A 121 4.38 -8.63 -9.36
CA THR A 121 3.36 -7.73 -9.90
C THR A 121 3.57 -6.29 -9.45
N LEU A 122 3.87 -6.07 -8.16
CA LEU A 122 4.10 -4.73 -7.61
C LEU A 122 5.37 -4.08 -8.21
N SER A 123 6.45 -4.86 -8.33
CA SER A 123 7.72 -4.40 -8.89
C SER A 123 7.59 -4.02 -10.36
N ASP A 124 6.93 -4.86 -11.17
CA ASP A 124 6.70 -4.59 -12.59
C ASP A 124 5.75 -3.41 -12.81
N THR A 125 4.71 -3.30 -11.97
CA THR A 125 3.78 -2.17 -11.99
C THR A 125 4.53 -0.86 -11.74
N PHE A 126 5.33 -0.79 -10.67
CA PHE A 126 6.10 0.40 -10.34
C PHE A 126 7.10 0.76 -11.45
N ARG A 127 7.81 -0.23 -11.99
CA ARG A 127 8.77 -0.02 -13.09
C ARG A 127 8.13 0.59 -14.33
N GLN A 128 6.96 0.09 -14.75
CA GLN A 128 6.28 0.61 -15.94
C GLN A 128 5.73 2.01 -15.70
N ARG A 129 5.14 2.26 -14.53
CA ARG A 129 4.54 3.55 -14.19
C ARG A 129 5.57 4.64 -13.97
N VAL A 130 6.76 4.33 -13.43
CA VAL A 130 7.80 5.35 -13.18
C VAL A 130 8.30 6.02 -14.46
N ILE A 131 8.30 5.29 -15.58
CA ILE A 131 8.68 5.82 -16.89
C ILE A 131 7.68 6.89 -17.33
N GLU A 132 6.38 6.56 -17.26
CA GLU A 132 5.30 7.49 -17.60
C GLU A 132 5.28 8.72 -16.67
N ILE A 133 5.50 8.51 -15.37
CA ILE A 133 5.64 9.59 -14.38
C ILE A 133 6.77 10.55 -14.76
N ALA A 134 7.93 10.02 -15.17
CA ALA A 134 9.07 10.84 -15.56
C ALA A 134 8.78 11.66 -16.82
N ASP A 135 8.11 11.08 -17.81
CA ASP A 135 7.72 11.77 -19.04
C ASP A 135 6.75 12.93 -18.76
N HIS A 136 5.74 12.70 -17.92
CA HIS A 136 4.83 13.75 -17.47
C HIS A 136 5.52 14.83 -16.64
N ALA A 137 6.51 14.48 -15.81
CA ALA A 137 7.23 15.44 -14.98
C ALA A 137 8.02 16.47 -15.82
N VAL A 138 8.56 16.05 -16.97
CA VAL A 138 9.36 16.91 -17.87
C VAL A 138 8.47 17.68 -18.86
N ASN A 139 7.32 17.13 -19.23
CA ASN A 139 6.38 17.69 -20.21
C ASN A 139 5.07 18.21 -19.57
N PRO A 140 5.05 19.45 -19.04
CA PRO A 140 3.89 20.00 -18.32
C PRO A 140 2.63 20.16 -19.19
N ARG A 141 2.77 20.23 -20.52
CA ARG A 141 1.61 20.31 -21.43
C ARG A 141 0.86 18.99 -21.53
N GLY A 142 1.57 17.86 -21.47
CA GLY A 142 0.96 16.53 -21.43
C GLY A 142 0.26 16.25 -20.10
N ALA A 143 0.84 16.75 -18.99
CA ALA A 143 0.29 16.60 -17.64
C ALA A 143 -1.09 17.28 -17.43
N LEU A 144 -1.35 18.40 -18.12
CA LEU A 144 -2.60 19.17 -18.01
C LEU A 144 -3.71 18.70 -18.97
N GLY A 145 -3.41 17.76 -19.88
CA GLY A 145 -4.35 17.22 -20.84
C GLY A 145 -4.63 15.74 -20.58
N GLU A 146 -4.24 14.90 -21.54
CA GLU A 146 -4.42 13.44 -21.52
C GLU A 146 -3.80 12.75 -20.30
N GLY A 147 -2.72 13.31 -19.73
CA GLY A 147 -2.06 12.76 -18.54
C GLY A 147 -2.73 13.09 -17.20
N SER A 148 -3.76 13.94 -17.18
CA SER A 148 -4.35 14.43 -15.93
C SER A 148 -5.00 13.32 -15.10
N ASP A 149 -5.69 12.38 -15.75
CA ASP A 149 -6.33 11.24 -15.09
C ASP A 149 -5.28 10.29 -14.46
N PHE A 150 -4.20 10.01 -15.19
CA PHE A 150 -3.08 9.21 -14.68
C PHE A 150 -2.43 9.87 -13.46
N LEU A 151 -2.14 11.19 -13.55
CA LEU A 151 -1.52 11.94 -12.45
C LEU A 151 -2.39 12.04 -11.21
N ASN A 152 -3.71 12.09 -11.37
CA ASN A 152 -4.67 12.06 -10.26
C ASN A 152 -4.71 10.69 -9.57
N GLY A 153 -4.41 9.63 -10.29
CA GLY A 153 -4.39 8.25 -9.80
C GLY A 153 -3.07 7.78 -9.17
N LEU A 154 -2.06 8.67 -9.08
CA LEU A 154 -0.79 8.36 -8.44
C LEU A 154 -0.96 8.20 -6.93
N GLU A 155 -0.41 7.11 -6.41
CA GLU A 155 -0.28 6.90 -4.96
C GLU A 155 0.91 7.70 -4.37
N GLU A 156 1.09 7.73 -3.04
CA GLU A 156 1.96 8.75 -2.43
C GLU A 156 3.44 8.62 -2.85
N SER A 157 4.00 7.41 -2.98
CA SER A 157 5.40 7.27 -3.38
C SER A 157 5.61 7.72 -4.84
N GLU A 158 4.65 7.44 -5.73
CA GLU A 158 4.65 7.92 -7.11
C GLU A 158 4.56 9.44 -7.19
N ARG A 159 3.74 10.06 -6.33
CA ARG A 159 3.64 11.52 -6.24
C ARG A 159 4.94 12.15 -5.76
N GLN A 160 5.64 11.54 -4.81
CA GLN A 160 6.96 12.00 -4.37
C GLN A 160 7.97 11.95 -5.51
N VAL A 161 8.00 10.84 -6.27
CA VAL A 161 8.86 10.71 -7.47
C VAL A 161 8.51 11.77 -8.51
N PHE A 162 7.22 11.97 -8.81
CA PHE A 162 6.76 13.00 -9.74
C PHE A 162 7.21 14.40 -9.33
N ARG A 163 6.99 14.79 -8.05
CA ARG A 163 7.40 16.10 -7.52
C ARG A 163 8.91 16.29 -7.64
N ALA A 164 9.70 15.30 -7.21
CA ALA A 164 11.15 15.36 -7.28
C ALA A 164 11.67 15.51 -8.73
N ALA A 165 11.12 14.74 -9.67
CA ALA A 165 11.47 14.81 -11.08
C ALA A 165 11.06 16.16 -11.71
N HIS A 166 9.86 16.64 -11.39
CA HIS A 166 9.33 17.90 -11.91
C HIS A 166 10.15 19.11 -11.41
N ASP A 167 10.40 19.16 -10.10
CA ASP A 167 11.15 20.25 -9.48
C ASP A 167 12.61 20.27 -9.95
N SER A 168 13.23 19.10 -10.11
CA SER A 168 14.58 18.97 -10.70
C SER A 168 14.63 19.50 -12.13
N SER A 169 13.67 19.11 -12.97
CA SER A 169 13.57 19.60 -14.36
C SER A 169 13.36 21.11 -14.43
N LYS A 170 12.48 21.64 -13.57
CA LYS A 170 12.20 23.08 -13.45
C LYS A 170 13.43 23.87 -12.98
N ALA A 171 14.11 23.40 -11.94
CA ALA A 171 15.34 24.01 -11.42
C ALA A 171 16.44 24.06 -12.49
N MET A 172 16.62 22.96 -13.24
CA MET A 172 17.61 22.90 -14.32
C MET A 172 17.29 23.87 -15.46
N LYS A 173 16.00 24.01 -15.84
CA LYS A 173 15.57 25.01 -16.84
C LYS A 173 15.81 26.43 -16.35
N GLY A 174 15.51 26.72 -15.08
CA GLY A 174 15.77 28.02 -14.46
C GLY A 174 17.25 28.39 -14.49
N TRP A 175 18.11 27.49 -13.99
CA TRP A 175 19.57 27.68 -14.00
C TRP A 175 20.14 27.91 -15.41
N ARG A 176 19.62 27.20 -16.42
CA ARG A 176 20.05 27.42 -17.82
C ARG A 176 19.64 28.78 -18.36
N ALA A 177 18.50 29.31 -17.92
CA ALA A 177 18.00 30.62 -18.34
C ALA A 177 18.78 31.77 -17.70
N GLU A 178 19.22 31.64 -16.45
CA GLU A 178 20.03 32.63 -15.74
C GLU A 178 21.44 32.83 -16.33
N LYS A 179 21.96 31.84 -17.07
CA LYS A 179 23.26 31.90 -17.75
C LYS A 179 23.23 32.55 -19.13
N LYS A 180 22.07 33.05 -19.58
CA LYS A 180 21.91 33.80 -20.83
C LYS A 180 21.74 35.28 -20.55
#